data_AF-R5YNL6-F1
#
_entry.id   AF-R5YNL6-F1
#
_cell.length_a   1.000
_cell.length_b   1.000
_cell.length_c   1.000
_cell.angle_alpha   90.00
_cell.angle_beta   90.00
_cell.angle_gamma   90.00
#
_symmetry.space_group_name_H-M   'P 1'
#
loop_
_entity.id
_entity.type
_entity.pdbx_description
1 polymer ?
#
loop_
_entity_poly.entity_id
_entity_poly.type
_entity_poly.pdbx_seq_one_letter_code
_entity_poly.pdbx_strand_id
1 'polypeptide(L)' 'MISIKENVNNVEEFNYLYDAVGWESYDEKISEKALKNTIYSVSVYEDNKIIGYGRLIGDEICFLYIHDVMVIPKYQNKK' A
#
# COMPACT_ATOMS: atom_id res chain seq x y z
N MET A 1 9.61 -15.64 5.32
CA MET A 1 8.61 -16.19 4.36
C MET A 1 7.69 -15.07 3.95
N ILE A 2 7.42 -14.90 2.66
CA ILE A 2 6.52 -13.85 2.19
C ILE A 2 5.07 -14.28 2.40
N SER A 3 4.25 -13.37 2.94
CA SER A 3 2.80 -13.55 3.07
C SER A 3 2.06 -12.38 2.44
N ILE A 4 0.89 -12.68 1.86
CA ILE A 4 0.03 -11.69 1.21
C ILE A 4 -1.23 -11.53 2.06
N LYS A 5 -1.64 -10.29 2.30
CA LYS A 5 -2.88 -9.94 2.99
C LYS A 5 -3.68 -8.96 2.16
N GLU A 6 -4.99 -9.15 2.12
CA GLU A 6 -5.91 -8.30 1.38
C GLU A 6 -6.56 -7.28 2.31
N ASN A 7 -6.78 -6.06 1.82
CA ASN A 7 -7.57 -5.01 2.48
C ASN A 7 -7.13 -4.65 3.90
N VAL A 8 -5.81 -4.66 4.14
CA VAL A 8 -5.23 -4.17 5.40
C VAL A 8 -5.22 -2.64 5.41
N ASN A 9 -5.93 -2.05 6.36
CA ASN A 9 -6.00 -0.60 6.56
C ASN A 9 -5.16 -0.20 7.77
N ASN A 10 -3.83 -0.20 7.59
CA ASN A 10 -2.88 0.26 8.60
C ASN A 10 -2.19 1.54 8.10
N VAL A 11 -2.49 2.67 8.75
CA VAL A 11 -1.98 4.00 8.38
C VAL A 11 -0.47 4.11 8.57
N GLU A 12 0.06 3.54 9.65
CA GLU A 12 1.49 3.58 9.95
C GLU A 12 2.30 2.82 8.88
N GLU A 13 1.83 1.62 8.52
CA GLU A 13 2.45 0.80 7.48
C GLU A 13 2.37 1.44 6.09
N PHE A 14 1.23 2.07 5.77
CA PHE A 14 1.03 2.77 4.49
C PHE A 14 1.97 3.98 4.37
N ASN A 15 2.04 4.82 5.41
CA ASN A 15 2.93 5.97 5.44
C ASN A 15 4.41 5.56 5.43
N TYR A 16 4.76 4.51 6.17
CA TYR A 16 6.10 3.93 6.14
C TYR A 16 6.52 3.53 4.72
N LEU A 17 5.62 2.91 3.93
CA LEU A 17 5.94 2.55 2.55
C LEU A 17 6.13 3.77 1.65
N TYR A 18 5.30 4.80 1.80
CA TYR A 18 5.44 6.07 1.09
C TYR A 18 6.82 6.70 1.29
N ASP A 19 7.25 6.79 2.55
CA ASP A 19 8.58 7.30 2.90
C ASP A 19 9.69 6.39 2.37
N ALA A 20 9.52 5.07 2.48
CA ALA A 20 10.52 4.10 2.04
C ALA A 20 10.76 4.13 0.52
N VAL A 21 9.77 4.50 -0.29
CA VAL A 21 9.91 4.66 -1.75
C VAL A 21 10.23 6.10 -2.17
N GLY A 22 10.40 7.02 -1.20
CA GLY A 22 10.80 8.40 -1.45
C GLY A 22 9.67 9.31 -1.95
N TRP A 23 8.42 9.00 -1.62
CA TRP A 23 7.25 9.80 -2.04
C TRP A 23 6.80 10.83 -1.00
N GLU A 24 7.37 10.79 0.22
CA GLU A 24 6.98 11.58 1.39
C GLU A 24 5.55 11.28 1.86
N SER A 25 5.41 10.84 3.09
CA SER A 25 4.11 10.46 3.65
C SER A 25 3.20 11.66 3.94
N TYR A 26 1.90 11.39 3.96
CA TYR A 26 0.89 12.38 4.32
C TYR A 26 0.64 12.41 5.83
N ASP A 27 -0.03 13.48 6.28
CA ASP A 27 -0.66 13.49 7.60
C ASP A 27 -1.55 12.26 7.81
N GLU A 28 -1.50 11.67 9.00
CA GLU A 28 -2.20 10.42 9.33
C GLU A 28 -3.69 10.46 8.99
N LYS A 29 -4.36 11.61 9.19
CA LYS A 29 -5.81 11.75 8.90
C LYS A 29 -6.09 11.69 7.40
N ILE A 30 -5.17 12.19 6.58
CA ILE A 30 -5.29 12.12 5.12
C ILE A 30 -5.11 10.67 4.69
N SER A 31 -4.10 9.98 5.20
CA SER A 31 -3.83 8.58 4.89
C SER A 31 -4.96 7.65 5.35
N GLU A 32 -5.51 7.88 6.54
CA GLU A 32 -6.69 7.15 7.04
C GLU A 32 -7.88 7.31 6.07
N LYS A 33 -8.16 8.54 5.65
CA LYS A 33 -9.23 8.81 4.69
C LYS A 33 -8.94 8.19 3.33
N ALA A 34 -7.69 8.22 2.87
CA ALA A 34 -7.29 7.60 1.61
C ALA A 34 -7.49 6.08 1.65
N LEU A 35 -7.06 5.40 2.72
CA LEU A 35 -7.25 3.96 2.90
C LEU A 35 -8.72 3.58 2.98
N LYS A 36 -9.55 4.39 3.66
CA LYS A 36 -11.01 4.17 3.73
C LYS A 36 -11.71 4.24 2.37
N ASN A 37 -11.16 4.97 1.40
CA ASN A 37 -11.68 5.09 0.04
C ASN A 37 -10.99 4.15 -0.97
N THR A 38 -10.16 3.22 -0.48
CA THR A 38 -9.60 2.15 -1.31
C THR A 38 -10.68 1.10 -1.58
N ILE A 39 -10.85 0.74 -2.85
CA ILE A 39 -11.81 -0.31 -3.27
C ILE A 39 -11.28 -1.69 -2.90
N TYR A 40 -10.00 -1.92 -3.20
CA TYR A 40 -9.31 -3.17 -2.89
C TYR A 40 -7.81 -2.91 -2.75
N SER A 41 -7.14 -3.60 -1.84
CA SER A 41 -5.68 -3.52 -1.70
C SER A 41 -5.04 -4.84 -1.35
N VAL A 42 -3.77 -4.94 -1.68
CA VAL A 42 -2.91 -6.07 -1.34
C VAL A 42 -1.68 -5.54 -0.63
N SER A 43 -1.34 -6.15 0.49
CA SER A 43 -0.14 -5.88 1.28
C SER A 43 0.73 -7.14 1.33
N VAL A 44 2.03 -6.95 1.19
CA VAL A 44 3.03 -8.03 1.21
C VAL A 44 3.89 -7.89 2.46
N TYR A 45 4.05 -8.98 3.21
CA TYR A 45 4.82 -9.01 4.44
C TYR A 45 5.93 -10.05 4.40
N GLU A 46 7.06 -9.72 5.00
CA GLU A 46 8.08 -10.69 5.42
C GLU A 46 8.36 -10.49 6.91
N ASP A 47 8.32 -11.57 7.69
CA ASP A 47 8.58 -11.58 9.14
C ASP A 47 7.77 -10.50 9.90
N ASN A 48 6.48 -10.42 9.59
CA ASN A 48 5.52 -9.43 10.11
C ASN A 48 5.81 -7.96 9.76
N LYS A 49 6.76 -7.68 8.86
CA LYS A 49 7.02 -6.33 8.35
C LYS A 49 6.47 -6.16 6.96
N ILE A 50 5.77 -5.07 6.72
CA ILE A 50 5.29 -4.74 5.37
C ILE A 50 6.49 -4.43 4.47
N ILE A 51 6.51 -5.04 3.29
CA ILE A 51 7.58 -4.88 2.28
C ILE A 51 7.03 -4.40 0.93
N GLY A 52 5.71 -4.44 0.74
CA GLY A 52 5.07 -3.88 -0.44
C GLY A 52 3.57 -3.72 -0.27
N TYR A 53 2.99 -2.91 -1.13
CA TYR A 53 1.57 -2.56 -1.15
C TYR A 53 1.13 -2.18 -2.56
N GLY A 54 -0.14 -2.38 -2.87
CA GLY A 54 -0.79 -1.84 -4.05
C GLY A 54 -2.29 -1.77 -3.82
N ARG A 55 -2.96 -0.83 -4.48
CA ARG A 55 -4.40 -0.67 -4.34
C ARG A 55 -5.12 -0.34 -5.64
N LEU A 56 -6.44 -0.54 -5.61
CA LEU A 56 -7.39 -0.10 -6.60
C LEU A 56 -8.19 1.09 -6.06
N ILE A 57 -8.30 2.14 -6.88
CA ILE A 57 -9.20 3.28 -6.67
C ILE A 57 -10.02 3.51 -7.93
N GLY A 58 -11.18 4.15 -7.83
CA GLY A 58 -12.06 4.33 -8.99
C GLY A 58 -13.52 4.50 -8.63
N ASP A 59 -14.39 4.19 -9.59
CA ASP A 59 -15.85 4.28 -9.47
C ASP A 59 -16.55 2.91 -9.39
N GLU A 60 -15.79 1.82 -9.32
CA GLU A 60 -16.27 0.43 -9.29
C GLU A 60 -17.08 -0.02 -10.52
N ILE A 61 -17.10 0.78 -11.60
CA ILE A 61 -17.92 0.51 -12.79
C ILE A 61 -17.11 0.66 -14.08
N CYS A 62 -16.72 1.89 -14.41
CA CYS A 62 -16.14 2.26 -15.70
C CYS A 62 -14.64 2.54 -15.59
N PHE A 63 -14.20 3.09 -14.45
CA PHE A 63 -12.84 3.58 -14.26
C PHE A 63 -12.26 3.02 -12.97
N LEU A 64 -11.27 2.14 -13.13
CA LEU A 64 -10.47 1.57 -12.06
C LEU A 64 -8.99 1.79 -12.36
N TYR A 65 -8.25 2.22 -11.35
CA TYR A 65 -6.82 2.51 -11.46
C TYR A 65 -6.06 1.69 -10.44
N ILE A 66 -5.02 1.01 -10.91
CA ILE A 66 -3.98 0.49 -10.02
C ILE A 66 -3.16 1.70 -9.56
N HIS A 67 -3.14 1.94 -8.25
CA HIS A 67 -2.47 3.06 -7.62
C HIS A 67 -1.59 2.57 -6.46
N ASP A 68 -0.62 3.40 -6.06
CA ASP A 68 0.26 3.19 -4.91
C ASP A 68 0.97 1.82 -4.91
N VAL A 69 1.49 1.42 -6.07
CA VAL A 69 2.32 0.22 -6.20
C VAL A 69 3.70 0.51 -5.63
N MET A 70 3.91 0.04 -4.40
CA MET A 70 5.11 0.30 -3.61
C MET A 70 5.78 -1.01 -3.24
N VAL A 71 7.10 -1.08 -3.41
CA VAL A 71 7.94 -2.14 -2.88
C VAL A 71 9.17 -1.48 -2.29
N ILE A 72 9.51 -1.80 -1.04
CA ILE A 72 10.66 -1.17 -0.38
C ILE A 72 11.96 -1.46 -1.17
N PRO A 73 12.91 -0.50 -1.29
CA PRO A 73 14.04 -0.62 -2.23
C PRO A 73 14.86 -1.91 -2.12
N LYS A 74 15.09 -2.40 -0.89
CA LYS A 74 15.84 -3.65 -0.63
C LYS A 74 15.17 -4.90 -1.24
N TYR A 75 13.88 -4.84 -1.55
CA TYR A 75 13.06 -5.96 -2.01
C TYR A 75 12.66 -5.86 -3.48
N GLN A 76 13.00 -4.76 -4.15
CA GLN A 76 12.73 -4.58 -5.58
C GLN A 76 13.57 -5.53 -6.44
N ASN A 77 13.03 -5.92 -7.61
CA ASN A 77 13.65 -6.83 -8.57
C ASN A 77 14.02 -8.23 -8.03
N LYS A 78 13.38 -8.64 -6.92
CA LYS A 78 13.49 -9.99 -6.38
C LYS A 78 12.24 -10.77 -6.74
N LYS A 79 12.43 -12.02 -7.17
CA LYS A 79 11.35 -12.97 -7.47
C LYS A 79 10.97 -13.76 -6.24
#